data_AF-A0A2E7UUY9-F1
#
_entry.id   AF-A0A2E7UUY9-F1
#
_cell.length_a   1.000
_cell.length_b   1.000
_cell.length_c   1.000
_cell.angle_alpha   90.00
_cell.angle_beta   90.00
_cell.angle_gamma   90.00
#
_symmetry.space_group_name_H-M   'P 1'
#
loop_
_entity.id
_entity.type
_entity.pdbx_description
1 polymer ?
#
loop_
_entity_poly.entity_id
_entity_poly.type
_entity_poly.pdbx_seq_one_letter_code
_entity_poly.pdbx_strand_id
1 'polypeptide(L)'
;MVMLAGEGRIGLAPGRYAVVETRDRAEVIDPQSECAAAQAKHGDSIACWVQTDLTDPILVPRSVQVTPVCVDAWPFPGRGRAYTRDGMTALDAQVLSAVLASGAYGGRRLCTATELQAAVAGFRSNRPFVYGDRYDPDRCQADARIGTDLQCGNPETGVYEYGAVHSHWVVADSAFVAAACEHPPCRGAGNRLLTEGMFIVLGGTGRLQTRQAPLTPHTWHDHGRPTPTGCDAMGHDDQVAICAAPDLGWGAGAEALVAAEARWQKLVDVAVASGRMDQMLDAAVGGRACPAE
;
A
#
# COMPACT_ATOMS: atom_id res chain seq x y z
N MET A 1 -10.92 -2.63 12.16
CA MET A 1 -11.32 -2.52 10.74
C MET A 1 -12.49 -1.56 10.57
N VAL A 2 -12.62 -0.96 9.39
CA VAL A 2 -13.76 -0.17 8.93
C VAL A 2 -14.42 -0.88 7.76
N MET A 3 -15.76 -0.83 7.69
CA MET A 3 -16.50 -1.42 6.58
C MET A 3 -16.56 -0.43 5.42
N LEU A 4 -16.17 -0.90 4.24
CA LEU A 4 -16.17 -0.19 2.97
C LEU A 4 -17.15 -0.88 2.02
N ALA A 5 -18.04 -0.10 1.41
CA ALA A 5 -18.92 -0.55 0.33
C ALA A 5 -19.37 0.67 -0.46
N GLY A 6 -19.42 0.56 -1.78
CA GLY A 6 -19.91 1.65 -2.60
C GLY A 6 -19.42 1.64 -4.03
N GLU A 7 -19.78 2.69 -4.75
CA GLU A 7 -19.37 2.96 -6.12
C GLU A 7 -18.93 4.42 -6.27
N GLY A 8 -18.00 4.66 -7.18
CA GLY A 8 -17.46 6.00 -7.40
C GLY A 8 -16.55 6.05 -8.60
N ARG A 9 -15.98 7.24 -8.87
CA ARG A 9 -14.97 7.43 -9.90
C ARG A 9 -13.66 7.84 -9.23
N ILE A 10 -12.66 6.95 -9.25
CA ILE A 10 -11.38 7.17 -8.58
C ILE A 10 -10.20 7.14 -9.55
N GLY A 11 -9.15 7.91 -9.25
CA GLY A 11 -7.96 8.07 -10.08
C GLY A 11 -7.57 9.54 -10.25
N LEU A 12 -6.43 9.80 -10.87
CA LEU A 12 -5.92 11.16 -11.08
C LEU A 12 -5.56 11.41 -12.54
N ALA A 13 -5.80 12.65 -12.98
CA ALA A 13 -5.27 13.12 -14.25
C ALA A 13 -3.74 13.34 -14.11
N PRO A 14 -2.93 12.84 -15.06
CA PRO A 14 -1.46 12.95 -14.99
C PRO A 14 -0.92 14.37 -14.78
N GLY A 15 -1.59 15.38 -15.34
CA GLY A 15 -1.20 16.79 -15.23
C GLY A 15 -1.34 17.43 -13.84
N ARG A 16 -1.76 16.68 -12.81
CA ARG A 16 -1.88 17.21 -11.44
C ARG A 16 -0.57 17.18 -10.66
N TYR A 17 0.47 16.51 -11.12
CA TYR A 17 1.75 16.45 -10.44
C TYR A 17 2.84 17.23 -11.18
N ALA A 18 3.72 17.89 -10.43
CA ALA A 18 4.95 18.43 -10.97
C ALA A 18 5.98 17.30 -11.07
N VAL A 19 6.44 16.95 -12.27
CA VAL A 19 7.33 15.81 -12.45
C VAL A 19 8.80 16.25 -12.38
N VAL A 20 9.58 15.55 -11.57
CA VAL A 20 11.04 15.55 -11.55
C VAL A 20 11.49 14.24 -12.17
N GLU A 21 12.04 14.31 -13.39
CA GLU A 21 12.62 13.15 -14.06
C GLU A 21 14.06 12.94 -13.58
N THR A 22 14.33 11.75 -13.06
CA THR A 22 15.69 11.30 -12.73
C THR A 22 16.23 10.29 -13.75
N ARG A 23 15.39 9.88 -14.69
CA ARG A 23 15.76 9.06 -15.84
C ARG A 23 16.94 9.69 -16.56
N ASP A 24 17.99 8.91 -16.77
CA ASP A 24 19.25 9.31 -17.44
C ASP A 24 20.22 10.18 -16.64
N ARG A 25 20.00 10.37 -15.33
CA ARG A 25 21.00 11.04 -14.47
C ARG A 25 22.14 10.10 -14.11
N ALA A 26 23.37 10.62 -14.17
CA ALA A 26 24.58 9.87 -13.85
C ALA A 26 24.75 9.54 -12.35
N GLU A 27 24.02 10.25 -11.48
CA GLU A 27 24.07 10.10 -10.03
C GLU A 27 22.65 9.99 -9.45
N VAL A 28 22.52 9.19 -8.39
CA VAL A 28 21.32 9.15 -7.56
C VAL A 28 21.30 10.42 -6.70
N ILE A 29 20.63 11.46 -7.19
CA ILE A 29 20.41 12.69 -6.44
C ILE A 29 19.16 12.59 -5.57
N ASP A 30 19.07 13.40 -4.52
CA ASP A 30 17.82 13.61 -3.80
C ASP A 30 16.83 14.38 -4.72
N PRO A 31 15.76 13.76 -5.23
CA PRO A 31 14.83 14.41 -6.14
C PRO A 31 13.90 15.43 -5.46
N GLN A 32 13.76 15.39 -4.13
CA GLN A 32 12.99 16.40 -3.38
C GLN A 32 13.66 17.78 -3.44
N SER A 33 14.98 17.82 -3.60
CA SER A 33 15.72 19.07 -3.78
C SER A 33 15.26 19.89 -4.99
N GLU A 34 14.63 19.25 -5.99
CA GLU A 34 14.15 19.90 -7.21
C GLU A 34 12.63 20.14 -7.21
N CYS A 35 11.92 19.62 -6.22
CA CYS A 35 10.46 19.67 -6.18
C CYS A 35 9.91 21.09 -6.15
N ALA A 36 10.53 22.00 -5.40
CA ALA A 36 10.11 23.40 -5.35
C ALA A 36 10.18 24.06 -6.74
N ALA A 37 11.24 23.77 -7.51
CA ALA A 37 11.42 24.30 -8.86
C ALA A 37 10.44 23.66 -9.86
N ALA A 38 10.19 22.35 -9.74
CA ALA A 38 9.20 21.65 -10.56
C ALA A 38 7.78 22.19 -10.29
N GLN A 39 7.40 22.36 -9.02
CA GLN A 39 6.09 22.89 -8.64
C GLN A 39 5.91 24.34 -9.08
N ALA A 40 6.95 25.18 -9.02
CA ALA A 40 6.88 26.56 -9.51
C ALA A 40 6.63 26.64 -11.04
N LYS A 41 7.11 25.66 -11.82
CA LYS A 41 6.83 25.55 -13.26
C LYS A 41 5.41 25.02 -13.55
N HIS A 42 4.87 24.23 -12.63
CA HIS A 42 3.55 23.62 -12.71
C HIS A 42 2.64 24.20 -11.61
N GLY A 43 2.21 25.45 -11.79
CA GLY A 43 1.57 26.26 -10.74
C GLY A 43 0.33 25.67 -10.04
N ASP A 44 -0.35 24.71 -10.67
CA ASP A 44 -1.52 24.00 -10.10
C ASP A 44 -1.20 22.57 -9.62
N SER A 45 0.08 22.19 -9.55
CA SER A 45 0.49 20.86 -9.08
C SER A 45 0.14 20.65 -7.61
N ILE A 46 -0.41 19.47 -7.29
CA ILE A 46 -0.80 19.11 -5.91
C ILE A 46 0.32 18.48 -5.10
N ALA A 47 1.34 17.97 -5.80
CA ALA A 47 2.59 17.48 -5.23
C ALA A 47 3.65 17.41 -6.33
N CYS A 48 4.88 17.25 -5.88
CA CYS A 48 5.98 16.83 -6.71
C CYS A 48 5.97 15.30 -6.87
N TRP A 49 6.25 14.86 -8.08
CA TRP A 49 6.33 13.47 -8.49
C TRP A 49 7.73 13.21 -8.97
N VAL A 50 8.38 12.19 -8.44
CA VAL A 50 9.69 11.78 -8.91
C VAL A 50 9.50 10.56 -9.80
N GLN A 51 9.86 10.70 -11.07
CA GLN A 51 9.82 9.60 -12.02
C GLN A 51 11.23 9.05 -12.21
N THR A 52 11.44 7.83 -11.72
CA THR A 52 12.67 7.05 -11.95
C THR A 52 12.61 6.33 -13.30
N ASP A 53 13.66 5.58 -13.61
CA ASP A 53 13.80 4.74 -14.81
C ASP A 53 12.70 3.68 -14.92
N LEU A 54 12.04 3.36 -13.80
CA LEU A 54 10.87 2.52 -13.70
C LEU A 54 9.64 3.44 -13.67
N THR A 55 8.83 3.41 -14.72
CA THR A 55 7.57 4.15 -14.78
C THR A 55 6.60 3.61 -13.73
N ASP A 56 6.30 4.40 -12.71
CA ASP A 56 5.16 4.18 -11.81
C ASP A 56 3.93 4.79 -12.48
N PRO A 57 2.97 4.00 -12.97
CA PRO A 57 1.85 4.59 -13.69
C PRO A 57 0.91 5.31 -12.73
N ILE A 58 0.45 6.50 -13.15
CA ILE A 58 -0.69 7.16 -12.50
C ILE A 58 -1.96 6.42 -12.93
N LEU A 59 -2.75 5.99 -11.94
CA LEU A 59 -4.04 5.36 -12.15
C LEU A 59 -5.02 6.37 -12.74
N VAL A 60 -5.39 6.15 -14.00
CA VAL A 60 -6.34 7.02 -14.70
C VAL A 60 -7.73 6.94 -14.04
N PRO A 61 -8.51 8.04 -14.06
CA PRO A 61 -9.83 8.05 -13.45
C PRO A 61 -10.76 7.00 -14.07
N ARG A 62 -11.26 6.08 -13.24
CA ARG A 62 -12.14 4.98 -13.64
C ARG A 62 -13.31 4.81 -12.68
N SER A 63 -14.41 4.26 -13.17
CA SER A 63 -15.49 3.82 -12.30
C SER A 63 -15.05 2.59 -11.51
N VAL A 64 -15.35 2.57 -10.22
CA VAL A 64 -15.10 1.44 -9.33
C VAL A 64 -16.36 1.07 -8.59
N GLN A 65 -16.49 -0.21 -8.30
CA GLN A 65 -17.51 -0.77 -7.44
C GLN A 65 -16.82 -1.69 -6.44
N VAL A 66 -17.03 -1.44 -5.16
CA VAL A 66 -16.49 -2.25 -4.07
C VAL A 66 -17.66 -2.88 -3.34
N THR A 67 -17.73 -4.21 -3.39
CA THR A 67 -18.64 -4.98 -2.54
C THR A 67 -18.22 -4.85 -1.08
N PRO A 68 -19.15 -5.05 -0.12
CA PRO A 68 -18.82 -4.92 1.29
C PRO A 68 -17.56 -5.67 1.70
N VAL A 69 -16.58 -4.94 2.23
CA VAL A 69 -15.28 -5.43 2.71
C VAL A 69 -14.88 -4.66 3.96
N CYS A 70 -14.19 -5.31 4.89
CA CYS A 70 -13.58 -4.68 6.05
C CYS A 70 -12.11 -4.41 5.75
N VAL A 71 -11.67 -3.15 5.85
CA VAL A 71 -10.26 -2.76 5.73
C VAL A 71 -9.73 -2.40 7.11
N ASP A 72 -8.47 -2.71 7.43
CA ASP A 72 -7.90 -2.16 8.67
C ASP A 72 -7.95 -0.62 8.66
N ALA A 73 -8.32 -0.04 9.82
CA ALA A 73 -8.52 1.41 9.92
C ALA A 73 -7.19 2.17 9.95
N TRP A 74 -6.13 1.47 10.37
CA TRP A 74 -4.78 1.96 10.53
C TRP A 74 -3.84 0.95 9.86
N PRO A 75 -2.73 1.40 9.25
CA PRO A 75 -1.74 0.50 8.70
C PRO A 75 -1.21 -0.46 9.76
N PHE A 76 -0.71 -1.61 9.30
CA PHE A 76 -0.04 -2.57 10.18
C PHE A 76 1.18 -1.94 10.86
N PRO A 77 1.50 -2.24 12.14
CA PRO A 77 0.83 -3.19 13.05
C PRO A 77 -0.34 -2.59 13.86
N GLY A 78 -0.86 -1.44 13.45
CA GLY A 78 -2.05 -0.82 14.03
C GLY A 78 -1.75 0.36 14.95
N ARG A 79 -2.82 1.05 15.36
CA ARG A 79 -2.76 2.30 16.13
C ARG A 79 -1.96 2.19 17.42
N GLY A 80 -1.17 3.21 17.72
CA GLY A 80 -0.35 3.36 18.91
C GLY A 80 1.00 2.61 18.85
N ARG A 81 1.27 1.90 17.75
CA ARG A 81 2.50 1.15 17.51
C ARG A 81 3.44 1.94 16.59
N ALA A 82 4.71 1.55 16.57
CA ALA A 82 5.64 2.03 15.56
C ALA A 82 5.48 1.19 14.28
N TYR A 83 5.77 1.79 13.13
CA TYR A 83 5.96 1.05 11.88
C TYR A 83 7.11 0.05 12.00
N THR A 84 7.04 -1.05 11.25
CA THR A 84 8.17 -1.98 11.15
C THR A 84 9.33 -1.30 10.42
N ARG A 85 10.56 -1.69 10.76
CA ARG A 85 11.77 -1.09 10.20
C ARG A 85 12.15 -1.67 8.85
N ASP A 86 11.72 -2.89 8.58
CA ASP A 86 11.71 -3.51 7.26
C ASP A 86 10.31 -3.47 6.65
N GLY A 87 10.26 -3.45 5.32
CA GLY A 87 9.08 -3.76 4.54
C GLY A 87 9.10 -5.23 4.11
N MET A 88 8.13 -5.59 3.28
CA MET A 88 8.00 -6.92 2.70
C MET A 88 8.55 -6.97 1.27
N THR A 89 9.15 -8.09 0.89
CA THR A 89 9.44 -8.43 -0.50
C THR A 89 8.19 -8.97 -1.23
N ALA A 90 8.29 -9.18 -2.55
CA ALA A 90 7.25 -9.87 -3.30
C ALA A 90 7.01 -11.31 -2.82
N LEU A 91 8.06 -11.99 -2.32
CA LEU A 91 7.96 -13.32 -1.73
C LEU A 91 7.24 -13.28 -0.38
N ASP A 92 7.55 -12.29 0.45
CA ASP A 92 6.86 -12.09 1.72
C ASP A 92 5.35 -11.86 1.51
N ALA A 93 4.98 -11.05 0.50
CA ALA A 93 3.59 -10.83 0.13
C ALA A 93 2.88 -12.14 -0.27
N GLN A 94 3.57 -12.99 -1.04
CA GLN A 94 3.07 -14.32 -1.40
C GLN A 94 2.90 -15.22 -0.18
N VAL A 95 3.91 -15.28 0.71
CA VAL A 95 3.87 -16.08 1.94
C VAL A 95 2.72 -15.63 2.84
N LEU A 96 2.61 -14.32 3.09
CA LEU A 96 1.52 -13.77 3.89
C LEU A 96 0.16 -14.08 3.27
N SER A 97 0.01 -13.92 1.96
CA SER A 97 -1.22 -14.27 1.26
C SER A 97 -1.59 -15.75 1.46
N ALA A 98 -0.61 -16.67 1.42
CA ALA A 98 -0.84 -18.10 1.64
C ALA A 98 -1.21 -18.41 3.10
N VAL A 99 -0.53 -17.78 4.07
CA VAL A 99 -0.83 -17.87 5.51
C VAL A 99 -2.27 -17.43 5.78
N LEU A 100 -2.68 -16.30 5.22
CA LEU A 100 -4.02 -15.75 5.39
C LEU A 100 -5.10 -16.62 4.71
N ALA A 101 -4.81 -17.15 3.52
CA ALA A 101 -5.70 -18.05 2.77
C ALA A 101 -6.00 -19.39 3.49
N SER A 102 -5.21 -19.77 4.50
CA SER A 102 -5.52 -20.94 5.34
C SER A 102 -6.84 -20.82 6.11
N GLY A 103 -7.37 -19.60 6.25
CA GLY A 103 -8.59 -19.30 7.02
C GLY A 103 -8.38 -19.25 8.54
N ALA A 104 -7.20 -19.59 9.04
CA ALA A 104 -6.90 -19.61 10.48
C ALA A 104 -6.98 -18.21 11.14
N TYR A 105 -6.95 -17.14 10.33
CA TYR A 105 -6.87 -15.74 10.76
C TYR A 105 -8.16 -14.93 10.49
N GLY A 106 -9.30 -15.61 10.36
CA GLY A 106 -10.63 -14.96 10.42
C GLY A 106 -11.02 -14.29 9.11
N GLY A 107 -10.78 -14.97 7.98
CA GLY A 107 -11.12 -14.46 6.65
C GLY A 107 -10.29 -13.28 6.16
N ARG A 108 -9.23 -12.92 6.90
CA ARG A 108 -8.24 -11.92 6.49
C ARG A 108 -7.56 -12.35 5.19
N ARG A 109 -7.20 -11.37 4.39
CA ARG A 109 -6.43 -11.48 3.15
C ARG A 109 -5.73 -10.15 2.88
N LEU A 110 -4.82 -10.14 1.91
CA LEU A 110 -4.39 -8.89 1.32
C LEU A 110 -5.60 -8.18 0.69
N CYS A 111 -5.66 -6.86 0.84
CA CYS A 111 -6.62 -6.05 0.09
C CYS A 111 -6.37 -6.19 -1.41
N THR A 112 -7.43 -6.07 -2.21
CA THR A 112 -7.23 -5.83 -3.64
C THR A 112 -6.78 -4.39 -3.87
N ALA A 113 -6.18 -4.13 -5.02
CA ALA A 113 -5.73 -2.79 -5.39
C ALA A 113 -6.92 -1.82 -5.47
N THR A 114 -8.04 -2.22 -6.07
CA THR A 114 -9.25 -1.39 -6.12
C THR A 114 -9.83 -1.12 -4.73
N GLU A 115 -9.81 -2.10 -3.81
CA GLU A 115 -10.30 -1.92 -2.44
C GLU A 115 -9.48 -0.91 -1.66
N LEU A 116 -8.15 -1.07 -1.63
CA LEU A 116 -7.29 -0.14 -0.89
C LEU A 116 -7.35 1.25 -1.52
N GLN A 117 -7.32 1.35 -2.84
CA GLN A 117 -7.43 2.65 -3.52
C GLN A 117 -8.74 3.36 -3.16
N ALA A 118 -9.87 2.64 -3.19
CA ALA A 118 -11.17 3.21 -2.83
C ALA A 118 -11.25 3.57 -1.33
N ALA A 119 -10.64 2.77 -0.46
CA ALA A 119 -10.56 3.07 0.98
C ALA A 119 -9.84 4.40 1.23
N VAL A 120 -8.69 4.61 0.59
CA VAL A 120 -7.87 5.81 0.80
C VAL A 120 -8.46 7.02 0.09
N ALA A 121 -8.86 6.90 -1.17
CA ALA A 121 -9.35 8.03 -1.97
C ALA A 121 -10.79 8.44 -1.57
N GLY A 122 -11.60 7.50 -1.09
CA GLY A 122 -13.04 7.68 -0.93
C GLY A 122 -13.77 7.64 -2.28
N PHE A 123 -15.01 7.15 -2.27
CA PHE A 123 -15.82 6.99 -3.47
C PHE A 123 -16.27 8.34 -4.04
N ARG A 124 -16.61 9.27 -3.13
CA ARG A 124 -17.09 10.61 -3.48
C ARG A 124 -15.96 11.62 -3.50
N SER A 125 -15.04 11.53 -2.55
CA SER A 125 -13.97 12.52 -2.41
C SER A 125 -12.85 12.38 -3.44
N ASN A 126 -12.56 11.17 -3.93
CA ASN A 126 -11.43 10.88 -4.83
C ASN A 126 -10.14 11.63 -4.44
N ARG A 127 -9.78 11.53 -3.16
CA ARG A 127 -8.69 12.30 -2.57
C ARG A 127 -7.34 11.83 -3.10
N PRO A 128 -6.48 12.76 -3.54
CA PRO A 128 -5.13 12.42 -3.94
C PRO A 128 -4.23 12.01 -2.76
N PHE A 129 -4.55 12.44 -1.54
CA PHE A 129 -3.88 12.05 -0.29
C PHE A 129 -4.95 11.63 0.72
N VAL A 130 -4.67 10.64 1.59
CA VAL A 130 -5.67 10.13 2.55
C VAL A 130 -6.35 11.26 3.35
N TYR A 131 -5.62 12.33 3.65
CA TYR A 131 -6.06 13.47 4.44
C TYR A 131 -6.58 14.67 3.64
N GLY A 132 -6.42 14.72 2.30
CA GLY A 132 -6.73 15.95 1.57
C GLY A 132 -6.33 16.00 0.10
N ASP A 133 -6.41 17.20 -0.45
CA ASP A 133 -6.22 17.48 -1.88
C ASP A 133 -4.81 17.90 -2.27
N ARG A 134 -3.94 18.16 -1.28
CA ARG A 134 -2.56 18.62 -1.47
C ARG A 134 -1.64 17.91 -0.49
N TYR A 135 -0.41 17.67 -0.93
CA TYR A 135 0.63 17.12 -0.06
C TYR A 135 0.98 18.13 1.04
N ASP A 136 1.08 17.62 2.26
CA ASP A 136 1.45 18.35 3.47
C ASP A 136 2.63 17.60 4.13
N PRO A 137 3.86 18.13 4.07
CA PRO A 137 5.05 17.46 4.60
C PRO A 137 5.04 17.37 6.14
N ASP A 138 4.22 18.17 6.82
CA ASP A 138 4.09 18.15 8.27
C ASP A 138 3.04 17.12 8.73
N ARG A 139 2.30 16.51 7.79
CA ARG A 139 1.30 15.48 8.06
C ARG A 139 1.89 14.07 8.03
N CYS A 140 1.35 13.16 8.85
CA CYS A 140 1.67 11.73 8.78
C CYS A 140 3.17 11.42 8.95
N GLN A 141 3.80 11.93 10.01
CA GLN A 141 5.25 11.76 10.22
C GLN A 141 5.63 10.27 10.37
N ALA A 142 6.59 9.81 9.58
CA ALA A 142 6.98 8.39 9.50
C ALA A 142 7.67 7.86 10.77
N ASP A 143 8.30 8.74 11.54
CA ASP A 143 8.94 8.42 12.82
C ASP A 143 7.96 8.47 14.01
N ALA A 144 6.73 8.95 13.79
CA ALA A 144 5.68 8.95 14.80
C ALA A 144 5.03 7.57 14.95
N ARG A 145 4.36 7.37 16.10
CA ARG A 145 3.49 6.20 16.28
C ARG A 145 2.25 6.34 15.42
N ILE A 146 1.78 5.21 14.88
CA ILE A 146 0.58 5.11 14.07
C ILE A 146 -0.61 5.70 14.82
N GLY A 147 -1.30 6.64 14.22
CA GLY A 147 -2.47 7.34 14.74
C GLY A 147 -2.20 8.37 15.83
N THR A 148 -1.00 8.93 15.84
CA THR A 148 -0.70 10.16 16.58
C THR A 148 -1.37 11.38 15.93
N ASP A 149 -1.35 11.45 14.60
CA ASP A 149 -2.01 12.51 13.84
C ASP A 149 -3.41 12.07 13.39
N LEU A 150 -4.42 12.50 14.14
CA LEU A 150 -5.83 12.17 13.83
C LEU A 150 -6.37 12.89 12.59
N GLN A 151 -5.63 13.86 12.04
CA GLN A 151 -5.98 14.50 10.78
C GLN A 151 -5.36 13.78 9.58
N CYS A 152 -4.47 12.82 9.80
CA CYS A 152 -3.92 11.95 8.76
C CYS A 152 -4.91 10.83 8.38
N GLY A 153 -6.13 11.18 7.96
CA GLY A 153 -7.12 10.17 7.57
C GLY A 153 -8.23 10.67 6.69
N ASN A 154 -8.93 9.72 6.07
CA ASN A 154 -10.06 9.99 5.21
C ASN A 154 -11.35 9.89 6.04
N PRO A 155 -12.03 11.01 6.35
CA PRO A 155 -13.26 10.99 7.13
C PRO A 155 -14.43 10.33 6.38
N GLU A 156 -14.37 10.14 5.05
CA GLU A 156 -15.40 9.43 4.30
C GLU A 156 -15.42 7.94 4.62
N THR A 157 -14.24 7.33 4.73
CA THR A 157 -14.08 5.87 4.83
C THR A 157 -13.58 5.42 6.20
N GLY A 158 -12.98 6.32 6.98
CA GLY A 158 -12.44 6.05 8.30
C GLY A 158 -11.09 5.33 8.31
N VAL A 159 -10.38 5.27 7.18
CA VAL A 159 -8.98 4.81 7.13
C VAL A 159 -8.01 5.97 7.33
N TYR A 160 -6.86 5.68 7.91
CA TYR A 160 -5.84 6.66 8.28
C TYR A 160 -4.46 6.20 7.79
N GLU A 161 -3.56 7.15 7.53
CA GLU A 161 -2.12 6.96 7.20
C GLU A 161 -1.77 6.12 5.95
N TYR A 162 -2.72 5.36 5.39
CA TYR A 162 -2.52 4.57 4.18
C TYR A 162 -2.12 5.44 2.99
N GLY A 163 -1.02 5.04 2.34
CA GLY A 163 -0.45 5.77 1.22
C GLY A 163 0.06 7.16 1.59
N ALA A 164 0.20 7.49 2.88
CA ALA A 164 0.72 8.78 3.36
C ALA A 164 2.06 8.66 4.09
N VAL A 165 2.45 7.43 4.50
CA VAL A 165 3.72 7.13 5.18
C VAL A 165 4.51 6.07 4.43
N HIS A 166 3.85 4.95 4.14
CA HIS A 166 4.38 3.84 3.39
C HIS A 166 3.49 3.51 2.19
N SER A 167 4.11 2.88 1.21
CA SER A 167 3.48 2.10 0.16
C SER A 167 3.00 0.75 0.70
N HIS A 168 2.05 0.11 0.02
CA HIS A 168 1.34 -1.06 0.56
C HIS A 168 1.17 -2.20 -0.46
N TRP A 169 1.54 -3.41 -0.05
CA TRP A 169 1.28 -4.64 -0.80
C TRP A 169 -0.22 -4.94 -0.90
N VAL A 170 -0.67 -5.15 -2.12
CA VAL A 170 -2.03 -5.52 -2.50
C VAL A 170 -2.03 -6.55 -3.62
N VAL A 171 -3.20 -7.10 -3.91
CA VAL A 171 -3.42 -7.99 -5.06
C VAL A 171 -4.10 -7.24 -6.19
N ALA A 172 -3.55 -7.33 -7.41
CA ALA A 172 -4.16 -6.75 -8.60
C ALA A 172 -5.48 -7.49 -8.95
N ASP A 173 -6.61 -6.80 -8.86
CA ASP A 173 -7.92 -7.27 -9.32
C ASP A 173 -8.19 -6.88 -10.79
N SER A 174 -9.17 -7.52 -11.42
CA SER A 174 -9.51 -7.28 -12.84
C SER A 174 -9.85 -5.82 -13.17
N ALA A 175 -10.56 -5.11 -12.27
CA ALA A 175 -10.91 -3.71 -12.49
C ALA A 175 -9.69 -2.79 -12.40
N PHE A 176 -8.72 -3.13 -11.55
CA PHE A 176 -7.43 -2.47 -11.52
C PHE A 176 -6.62 -2.73 -12.79
N VAL A 177 -6.43 -3.99 -13.19
CA VAL A 177 -5.62 -4.38 -14.36
C VAL A 177 -6.06 -3.68 -15.64
N ALA A 178 -7.38 -3.52 -15.82
CA ALA A 178 -7.96 -2.86 -16.99
C ALA A 178 -7.63 -1.35 -17.10
N ALA A 179 -7.15 -0.73 -16.02
CA ALA A 179 -6.98 0.73 -15.93
C ALA A 179 -5.72 1.14 -15.16
N ALA A 180 -4.77 0.21 -15.00
CA ALA A 180 -3.52 0.45 -14.28
C ALA A 180 -2.57 1.42 -15.01
N CYS A 181 -2.84 1.77 -16.26
CA CYS A 181 -2.07 2.70 -17.09
C CYS A 181 -2.96 3.27 -18.20
N GLU A 182 -2.48 4.29 -18.91
CA GLU A 182 -3.22 4.97 -19.98
C GLU A 182 -3.56 4.04 -21.17
N HIS A 183 -2.64 3.13 -21.51
CA HIS A 183 -2.77 2.21 -22.65
C HIS A 183 -2.50 0.77 -22.23
N PRO A 184 -3.52 0.04 -21.74
CA PRO A 184 -3.39 -1.38 -21.48
C PRO A 184 -2.98 -2.18 -22.75
N PRO A 185 -2.22 -3.27 -22.60
CA PRO A 185 -1.89 -3.90 -21.33
C PRO A 185 -0.69 -3.25 -20.64
N CYS A 186 -0.84 -3.03 -19.33
CA CYS A 186 0.16 -2.38 -18.51
C CYS A 186 1.31 -3.34 -18.20
N ARG A 187 2.50 -2.78 -18.00
CA ARG A 187 3.70 -3.56 -17.72
C ARG A 187 4.35 -3.06 -16.45
N GLY A 188 4.78 -4.01 -15.62
CA GLY A 188 5.56 -3.77 -14.43
C GLY A 188 7.06 -4.00 -14.65
N ALA A 189 7.78 -4.19 -13.55
CA ALA A 189 9.19 -4.51 -13.47
C ALA A 189 9.57 -5.68 -14.40
N GLY A 190 10.72 -5.52 -15.06
CA GLY A 190 11.19 -6.48 -16.05
C GLY A 190 10.31 -6.58 -17.31
N ASN A 191 9.53 -5.53 -17.61
CA ASN A 191 8.63 -5.46 -18.77
C ASN A 191 7.52 -6.52 -18.76
N ARG A 192 7.21 -7.07 -17.58
CA ARG A 192 6.23 -8.14 -17.38
C ARG A 192 4.82 -7.60 -17.51
N LEU A 193 3.97 -8.35 -18.21
CA LEU A 193 2.55 -8.04 -18.31
C LEU A 193 1.90 -8.05 -16.93
N LEU A 194 1.18 -7.00 -16.58
CA LEU A 194 0.33 -6.97 -15.40
C LEU A 194 -0.90 -7.86 -15.64
N THR A 195 -1.15 -8.80 -14.73
CA THR A 195 -2.30 -9.70 -14.75
C THR A 195 -2.99 -9.75 -13.39
N GLU A 196 -4.24 -10.20 -13.37
CA GLU A 196 -4.99 -10.43 -12.14
C GLU A 196 -4.26 -11.42 -11.22
N GLY A 197 -4.34 -11.21 -9.91
CA GLY A 197 -3.69 -12.03 -8.89
C GLY A 197 -2.21 -11.69 -8.64
N MET A 198 -1.61 -10.77 -9.39
CA MET A 198 -0.25 -10.31 -9.12
C MET A 198 -0.17 -9.50 -7.82
N PHE A 199 0.87 -9.75 -7.02
CA PHE A 199 1.25 -8.88 -5.92
C PHE A 199 1.91 -7.63 -6.49
N ILE A 200 1.33 -6.48 -6.15
CA ILE A 200 1.82 -5.16 -6.52
C ILE A 200 1.81 -4.29 -5.27
N VAL A 201 2.38 -3.11 -5.42
CA VAL A 201 2.43 -2.11 -4.35
C VAL A 201 1.64 -0.89 -4.78
N LEU A 202 0.75 -0.40 -3.92
CA LEU A 202 0.07 0.88 -4.09
C LEU A 202 0.75 1.98 -3.28
N GLY A 203 0.88 3.16 -3.90
CA GLY A 203 1.52 4.33 -3.33
C GLY A 203 3.02 4.41 -3.59
N GLY A 204 3.59 5.57 -3.26
CA GLY A 204 5.02 5.85 -3.33
C GLY A 204 5.81 5.45 -2.10
N THR A 205 7.13 5.39 -2.25
CA THR A 205 8.11 5.14 -1.18
C THR A 205 8.91 6.41 -0.87
N GLY A 206 9.13 6.70 0.42
CA GLY A 206 9.84 7.89 0.87
C GLY A 206 11.39 7.78 0.82
N ARG A 207 11.94 6.62 0.46
CA ARG A 207 13.38 6.35 0.57
C ARG A 207 14.19 6.87 -0.61
N LEU A 208 15.25 7.62 -0.32
CA LEU A 208 16.20 8.22 -1.29
C LEU A 208 16.58 7.31 -2.49
N GLN A 209 16.83 6.02 -2.25
CA GLN A 209 17.31 5.07 -3.26
C GLN A 209 16.20 4.48 -4.14
N THR A 210 14.96 4.50 -3.67
CA THR A 210 13.80 3.92 -4.34
C THR A 210 12.71 4.95 -4.59
N ARG A 211 12.98 6.28 -4.45
CA ARG A 211 11.97 7.35 -4.50
C ARG A 211 11.17 7.32 -5.79
N GLN A 212 10.12 6.52 -5.74
CA GLN A 212 9.07 6.35 -6.69
C GLN A 212 7.93 7.21 -6.15
N ALA A 213 7.68 8.30 -6.87
CA ALA A 213 6.44 9.06 -6.98
C ALA A 213 5.36 8.94 -5.88
N PRO A 214 4.71 10.07 -5.53
CA PRO A 214 4.32 10.49 -4.19
C PRO A 214 3.47 9.48 -3.39
N LEU A 215 3.42 9.74 -2.09
CA LEU A 215 2.51 9.13 -1.14
C LEU A 215 1.04 9.44 -1.51
N THR A 216 0.48 8.71 -2.47
CA THR A 216 -0.88 8.84 -3.00
C THR A 216 -1.45 7.46 -3.33
N PRO A 217 -2.75 7.19 -3.17
CA PRO A 217 -3.32 5.89 -3.53
C PRO A 217 -3.42 5.67 -5.04
N HIS A 218 -3.08 6.66 -5.86
CA HIS A 218 -3.32 6.66 -7.30
C HIS A 218 -2.12 6.24 -8.13
N THR A 219 -1.19 5.50 -7.52
CA THR A 219 0.07 5.09 -8.14
C THR A 219 0.34 3.65 -7.74
N TRP A 220 1.09 2.95 -8.58
CA TRP A 220 1.49 1.60 -8.27
C TRP A 220 2.85 1.28 -8.89
N HIS A 221 3.50 0.28 -8.31
CA HIS A 221 4.70 -0.33 -8.82
C HIS A 221 4.72 -1.82 -8.43
N ASP A 222 5.69 -2.57 -8.94
CA ASP A 222 5.95 -3.94 -8.49
C ASP A 222 7.45 -4.21 -8.39
N HIS A 223 7.81 -5.19 -7.57
CA HIS A 223 9.20 -5.61 -7.37
C HIS A 223 9.53 -6.92 -8.11
N GLY A 224 8.80 -7.21 -9.19
CA GLY A 224 9.02 -8.41 -9.98
C GLY A 224 8.32 -9.65 -9.41
N ARG A 225 8.85 -10.83 -9.73
CA ARG A 225 8.25 -12.12 -9.32
C ARG A 225 8.67 -12.46 -7.89
N PRO A 226 7.79 -13.09 -7.10
CA PRO A 226 8.19 -13.79 -5.89
C PRO A 226 9.24 -14.86 -6.24
N THR A 227 10.48 -14.71 -5.75
CA THR A 227 11.54 -15.71 -5.93
C THR A 227 12.29 -15.90 -4.62
N PRO A 228 12.75 -17.12 -4.30
CA PRO A 228 13.62 -17.36 -3.14
C PRO A 228 14.93 -16.56 -3.19
N THR A 229 15.46 -16.31 -4.38
CA THR A 229 16.64 -15.44 -4.58
C THR A 229 16.38 -13.96 -4.25
N GLY A 230 15.11 -13.56 -4.13
CA GLY A 230 14.69 -12.20 -3.80
C GLY A 230 14.64 -11.92 -2.30
N CYS A 231 14.95 -12.90 -1.46
CA CYS A 231 14.93 -12.77 0.01
C CYS A 231 15.87 -11.69 0.54
N ASP A 232 17.00 -11.48 -0.12
CA ASP A 232 18.02 -10.51 0.28
C ASP A 232 17.86 -9.16 -0.42
N ALA A 233 16.75 -8.95 -1.15
CA ALA A 233 16.42 -7.67 -1.76
C ALA A 233 16.09 -6.64 -0.65
N MET A 234 17.14 -6.11 -0.04
CA MET A 234 17.05 -5.08 0.99
C MET A 234 16.71 -3.74 0.33
N GLY A 235 15.64 -3.10 0.78
CA GLY A 235 15.25 -1.77 0.29
C GLY A 235 13.76 -1.46 0.37
N HIS A 236 12.92 -2.50 0.44
CA HIS A 236 11.46 -2.35 0.49
C HIS A 236 11.00 -1.80 1.85
N ASP A 237 10.26 -0.70 1.84
CA ASP A 237 9.48 -0.17 2.97
C ASP A 237 7.97 -0.37 2.79
N ASP A 238 7.61 -1.28 1.89
CA ASP A 238 6.24 -1.61 1.55
C ASP A 238 5.61 -2.43 2.67
N GLN A 239 4.57 -1.86 3.28
CA GLN A 239 3.81 -2.47 4.36
C GLN A 239 2.67 -3.31 3.81
N VAL A 240 1.99 -4.06 4.68
CA VAL A 240 0.80 -4.82 4.28
C VAL A 240 -0.49 -4.01 4.41
N ALA A 241 -1.40 -4.15 3.46
CA ALA A 241 -2.81 -3.77 3.62
C ALA A 241 -3.69 -5.02 3.80
N ILE A 242 -4.36 -5.11 4.96
CA ILE A 242 -5.20 -6.25 5.33
C ILE A 242 -6.69 -5.90 5.15
N CYS A 243 -7.38 -6.79 4.45
CA CYS A 243 -8.83 -6.76 4.26
C CYS A 243 -9.45 -8.08 4.74
N ALA A 244 -10.75 -8.07 5.05
CA ALA A 244 -11.52 -9.26 5.36
C ALA A 244 -12.96 -9.11 4.84
N ALA A 245 -13.62 -10.21 4.51
CA ALA A 245 -15.06 -10.15 4.27
C ALA A 245 -15.81 -9.74 5.56
N PRO A 246 -16.91 -8.97 5.48
CA PRO A 246 -17.75 -8.71 6.64
C PRO A 246 -18.33 -10.04 7.15
N ASP A 247 -18.16 -10.30 8.45
CA ASP A 247 -18.67 -11.52 9.09
C ASP A 247 -19.61 -11.15 10.26
N LEU A 248 -20.86 -11.57 10.16
CA LEU A 248 -21.89 -11.32 11.18
C LEU A 248 -21.57 -12.03 12.51
N GLY A 249 -20.71 -13.05 12.49
CA GLY A 249 -20.24 -13.77 13.67
C GLY A 249 -19.49 -12.89 14.66
N TRP A 250 -18.91 -11.75 14.23
CA TRP A 250 -18.27 -10.80 15.14
C TRP A 250 -19.26 -10.16 16.12
N GLY A 251 -20.44 -9.79 15.65
CA GLY A 251 -21.51 -9.24 16.49
C GLY A 251 -22.15 -10.28 17.43
N ALA A 252 -22.09 -11.55 17.03
CA ALA A 252 -22.58 -12.68 17.81
C ALA A 252 -21.53 -13.29 18.77
N GLY A 253 -20.28 -12.80 18.75
CA GLY A 253 -19.21 -13.33 19.58
C GLY A 253 -18.81 -14.77 19.24
N ALA A 254 -18.86 -15.15 17.97
CA ALA A 254 -18.55 -16.51 17.55
C ALA A 254 -17.13 -16.93 17.97
N GLU A 255 -17.02 -18.04 18.72
CA GLU A 255 -15.76 -18.50 19.33
C GLU A 255 -14.64 -18.69 18.30
N ALA A 256 -14.97 -19.17 17.11
CA ALA A 256 -14.00 -19.38 16.03
C ALA A 256 -13.35 -18.06 15.57
N LEU A 257 -14.11 -16.96 15.51
CA LEU A 257 -13.60 -15.64 15.14
C LEU A 257 -12.75 -15.05 16.25
N VAL A 258 -13.16 -15.21 17.51
CA VAL A 258 -12.34 -14.80 18.68
C VAL A 258 -11.00 -15.54 18.70
N ALA A 259 -11.02 -16.85 18.46
CA ALA A 259 -9.79 -17.65 18.37
C ALA A 259 -8.91 -17.25 17.19
N ALA A 260 -9.51 -16.93 16.05
CA ALA A 260 -8.80 -16.42 14.88
C ALA A 260 -8.18 -15.04 15.15
N GLU A 261 -8.87 -14.16 15.86
CA GLU A 261 -8.33 -12.86 16.30
C GLU A 261 -7.14 -13.03 17.22
N ALA A 262 -7.25 -13.93 18.20
CA ALA A 262 -6.15 -14.20 19.12
C ALA A 262 -4.92 -14.73 18.39
N ARG A 263 -5.10 -15.51 17.31
CA ARG A 263 -3.99 -15.96 16.44
C ARG A 263 -3.40 -14.81 15.64
N TRP A 264 -4.23 -13.94 15.06
CA TRP A 264 -3.76 -12.75 14.35
C TRP A 264 -2.98 -11.81 15.28
N GLN A 265 -3.51 -11.53 16.47
CA GLN A 265 -2.87 -10.65 17.44
C GLN A 265 -1.52 -11.20 17.90
N LYS A 266 -1.36 -12.53 18.04
CA LYS A 266 -0.04 -13.11 18.34
C LYS A 266 1.00 -12.80 17.26
N LEU A 267 0.62 -12.80 15.99
CA LEU A 267 1.53 -12.43 14.89
C LEU A 267 1.83 -10.93 14.90
N VAL A 268 0.81 -10.09 15.15
CA VAL A 268 0.99 -8.65 15.35
C VAL A 268 1.97 -8.39 16.51
N ASP A 269 1.83 -9.11 17.63
CA ASP A 269 2.69 -8.96 18.80
C ASP A 269 4.15 -9.32 18.49
N VAL A 270 4.39 -10.32 17.64
CA VAL A 270 5.74 -10.65 17.14
C VAL A 270 6.32 -9.47 16.37
N ALA A 271 5.58 -8.90 15.41
CA ALA A 271 6.02 -7.74 14.64
C ALA A 271 6.28 -6.51 15.53
N VAL A 272 5.42 -6.27 16.53
CA VAL A 272 5.56 -5.16 17.47
C VAL A 272 6.80 -5.34 18.36
N ALA A 273 7.07 -6.56 18.84
CA ALA A 273 8.20 -6.84 19.71
C ALA A 273 9.55 -6.80 18.96
N SER A 274 9.60 -7.34 17.74
CA SER A 274 10.81 -7.33 16.91
C SER A 274 11.02 -6.00 16.18
N GLY A 275 9.92 -5.26 15.93
CA GLY A 275 9.88 -4.14 15.00
C GLY A 275 10.09 -4.57 13.54
N ARG A 276 9.78 -5.83 13.19
CA ARG A 276 10.10 -6.44 11.89
C ARG A 276 9.02 -7.36 11.31
N MET A 277 8.79 -7.26 10.01
CA MET A 277 7.83 -8.10 9.26
C MET A 277 8.35 -9.51 9.01
N ASP A 278 9.64 -9.69 8.71
CA ASP A 278 10.22 -11.00 8.44
C ASP A 278 10.03 -11.97 9.63
N GLN A 279 10.22 -11.47 10.86
CA GLN A 279 10.02 -12.24 12.09
C GLN A 279 8.55 -12.65 12.30
N MET A 280 7.61 -11.80 11.90
CA MET A 280 6.18 -12.13 11.96
C MET A 280 5.84 -13.23 10.95
N LEU A 281 6.41 -13.18 9.75
CA LEU A 281 6.22 -14.22 8.73
C LEU A 281 6.87 -15.53 9.14
N ASP A 282 8.08 -15.47 9.71
CA ASP A 282 8.77 -16.64 10.25
C ASP A 282 7.91 -17.34 11.32
N ALA A 283 7.36 -16.56 12.24
CA ALA A 283 6.44 -17.07 13.26
C ALA A 283 5.16 -17.66 12.65
N ALA A 284 4.64 -17.07 11.57
CA ALA A 284 3.43 -17.53 10.90
C ALA A 284 3.61 -18.88 10.18
N VAL A 285 4.80 -19.15 9.63
CA VAL A 285 5.11 -20.41 8.94
C VAL A 285 5.80 -21.45 9.84
N GLY A 286 6.17 -21.07 11.07
CA GLY A 286 6.84 -21.96 12.03
C GLY A 286 8.31 -22.23 11.70
N GLY A 287 8.99 -21.31 11.01
CA GLY A 287 10.36 -21.47 10.51
C GLY A 287 10.77 -20.24 9.70
N ARG A 288 11.81 -20.35 8.86
CA ARG A 288 12.15 -19.25 7.96
C ARG A 288 11.15 -19.16 6.80
N ALA A 289 10.46 -18.03 6.67
CA ALA A 289 9.56 -17.72 5.56
C ALA A 289 10.32 -17.59 4.24
N CYS A 290 11.49 -16.98 4.31
CA CYS A 290 12.45 -16.87 3.22
C CYS A 290 13.54 -17.95 3.38
N PRO A 291 13.50 -19.04 2.59
CA PRO A 291 14.52 -20.08 2.70
C PRO A 291 15.87 -19.52 2.22
N ALA A 292 16.92 -19.72 3.01
CA ALA A 292 18.29 -19.49 2.55
C ALA A 292 18.63 -20.52 1.45
N GLU A 293 19.36 -20.09 0.43
CA GLU A 293 19.95 -20.98 -0.58
C GLU A 293 20.84 -22.07 0.03
#